data_AF-A0A6L4YVI0-F1
#
_entry.id   AF-A0A6L4YVI0-F1
#
_cell.length_a   1.000
_cell.length_b   1.000
_cell.length_c   1.000
_cell.angle_alpha   90.00
_cell.angle_beta   90.00
_cell.angle_gamma   90.00
#
_symmetry.space_group_name_H-M   'P 1'
#
loop_
_entity.id
_entity.type
_entity.pdbx_description
1 polymer ?
#
loop_
_entity_poly.entity_id
_entity_poly.type
_entity_poly.pdbx_seq_one_letter_code
_entity_poly.pdbx_strand_id
1 'polypeptide(L)'
;MKTHQSTYRQARGGQPLHIIVTLLFIVCPFIITAQSNEAHHPALKSKQYIRSEWFAASRTDSSGSMGSYLKALNYSRNEISGREIPGNYQLSHWYPLGPFKTTHPVLAQLGLVSSIWIDTSDFKTIYAGSNTGGIFRTTDGGENWNSLSDTYLTTGVLSIQVDSRNKKRIYIGTGHLGFSRAYGNGVMMSNDGGVTWEQTGLSNSTMASNFTVRKLALLPHRPNTLIALVNTEFRLKGYIFRSADSAQNWQPVYVDDGAELVAIKTDPGNPDIVYATGNRFLKSTDAGITWTEMSANLPLDTNYVISRVEVAKPADDPDMLYVMAETYDTTGTNPSARLDLYKSTDGGATYTRIYLEYNPLAGYWKLEFGLSPADADEFYLGGVWLYKYRIEGDSAKYIYCSDHKYHHDVRDLHIFPTNGKDLLFMANDGGVSKSDTGAESWVDITRNGLNITQFHNIAIGENSEMMYAGPQDANLSFYNFETGTWTKNAKVSDAYEGLIDYSNPDIVYMISVPPKITRPHIFILKSTDGGGFFDYYGIPDSTEIGRNDKPIAMDPVDPETLYVGVRNVWKSVDGAVTWEKISDFSAAGEQKLIATMS
;
A
#
# COMPACT_ATOMS: atom_id res chain seq x y z
N MET A 1 51.42 16.24 -7.17
CA MET A 1 52.16 16.71 -8.36
C MET A 1 51.37 16.28 -9.58
N LYS A 2 50.60 17.20 -10.18
CA LYS A 2 50.96 17.92 -11.41
C LYS A 2 51.09 16.94 -12.60
N THR A 3 50.04 16.72 -13.38
CA THR A 3 49.48 17.55 -14.50
C THR A 3 50.00 17.04 -15.86
N HIS A 4 49.08 16.72 -16.78
CA HIS A 4 48.88 17.38 -18.09
C HIS A 4 48.33 16.44 -19.18
N GLN A 5 47.13 16.84 -19.65
CA GLN A 5 46.66 16.97 -21.04
C GLN A 5 47.64 16.67 -22.20
N SER A 6 47.11 16.04 -23.27
CA SER A 6 47.07 16.56 -24.66
C SER A 6 46.25 15.57 -25.52
N THR A 7 45.09 15.89 -26.12
CA THR A 7 44.74 16.69 -27.33
C THR A 7 45.08 16.09 -28.70
N TYR A 8 44.00 15.87 -29.49
CA TYR A 8 43.81 16.14 -30.93
C TYR A 8 44.71 15.46 -31.99
N ARG A 9 44.12 14.75 -32.99
CA ARG A 9 43.70 15.28 -34.32
C ARG A 9 43.32 14.17 -35.32
N GLN A 10 42.46 14.57 -36.27
CA GLN A 10 41.95 13.88 -37.46
C GLN A 10 43.05 13.41 -38.44
N ALA A 11 42.79 12.34 -39.23
CA ALA A 11 42.37 12.44 -40.65
C ALA A 11 42.70 11.20 -41.53
N ARG A 12 41.80 10.92 -42.49
CA ARG A 12 41.96 10.25 -43.81
C ARG A 12 42.04 8.71 -43.91
N GLY A 13 40.93 8.11 -44.32
CA GLY A 13 40.69 7.63 -45.70
C GLY A 13 41.64 6.60 -46.34
N GLY A 14 41.15 5.37 -46.51
CA GLY A 14 41.67 4.37 -47.44
C GLY A 14 40.85 3.07 -47.39
N GLN A 15 40.06 2.78 -48.43
CA GLN A 15 39.43 1.47 -48.69
C GLN A 15 40.31 0.63 -49.65
N PRO A 16 40.00 -0.65 -49.94
CA PRO A 16 39.51 -1.73 -49.08
C PRO A 16 40.39 -3.00 -49.24
N LEU A 17 40.46 -3.88 -48.22
CA LEU A 17 40.94 -5.25 -48.43
C LEU A 17 39.87 -6.21 -47.91
N HIS A 18 39.28 -6.97 -48.83
CA HIS A 18 38.37 -8.06 -48.54
C HIS A 18 39.14 -9.15 -47.78
N ILE A 19 38.84 -9.30 -46.49
CA ILE A 19 39.17 -10.50 -45.73
C ILE A 19 37.85 -11.16 -45.36
N ILE A 20 37.68 -12.35 -45.91
CA ILE A 20 36.65 -13.33 -45.56
C ILE A 20 36.80 -13.62 -44.07
N VAL A 21 35.84 -13.15 -43.26
CA VAL A 21 35.70 -13.54 -41.86
C VAL A 21 34.55 -14.50 -41.77
N THR A 22 34.88 -15.76 -41.50
CA THR A 22 34.01 -16.81 -41.01
C THR A 22 33.15 -16.28 -39.85
N LEU A 23 31.84 -16.19 -40.05
CA LEU A 23 30.86 -15.91 -39.01
C LEU A 23 30.81 -17.11 -38.05
N LEU A 24 31.66 -17.09 -37.03
CA LEU A 24 31.39 -17.80 -35.79
C LEU A 24 30.26 -17.03 -35.09
N PHE A 25 29.04 -17.56 -35.16
CA PHE A 25 27.97 -17.20 -34.24
C PHE A 25 28.40 -17.58 -32.83
N ILE A 26 29.08 -16.67 -32.14
CA ILE A 26 29.03 -16.65 -30.68
C ILE A 26 27.67 -16.06 -30.35
N VAL A 27 26.70 -16.94 -30.16
CA VAL A 27 25.49 -16.63 -29.40
C VAL A 27 25.98 -16.30 -27.99
N CYS A 28 26.29 -15.03 -27.76
CA CYS A 28 26.35 -14.50 -26.40
C CYS A 28 24.90 -14.50 -25.93
N PRO A 29 24.49 -15.32 -24.95
CA PRO A 29 23.21 -15.09 -24.32
C PRO A 29 23.32 -13.69 -23.70
N PHE A 30 22.56 -12.74 -24.23
CA PHE A 30 22.23 -11.55 -23.48
C PHE A 30 21.49 -12.06 -22.25
N ILE A 31 22.21 -12.24 -21.15
CA ILE A 31 21.59 -12.33 -19.85
C ILE A 31 21.05 -10.92 -19.60
N ILE A 32 19.77 -10.73 -19.90
CA ILE A 32 19.00 -9.62 -19.36
C ILE A 32 18.88 -9.94 -17.87
N THR A 33 19.87 -9.53 -17.09
CA THR A 33 19.71 -9.50 -15.63
C THR A 33 18.74 -8.36 -15.34
N ALA A 34 17.49 -8.69 -15.00
CA ALA A 34 16.55 -7.76 -14.41
C ALA A 34 16.94 -7.46 -12.95
N GLN A 35 18.16 -6.97 -12.73
CA GLN A 35 18.55 -6.35 -11.47
C GLN A 35 18.64 -4.85 -11.70
N SER A 36 17.66 -4.12 -11.17
CA SER A 36 17.70 -2.66 -11.10
C SER A 36 18.90 -2.25 -10.23
N ASN A 37 19.93 -1.69 -10.85
CA ASN A 37 21.06 -1.03 -10.16
C ASN A 37 20.73 0.40 -9.70
N GLU A 38 19.44 0.75 -9.54
CA GLU A 38 19.06 2.06 -9.03
C GLU A 38 19.10 2.05 -7.49
N ALA A 39 19.72 3.08 -6.92
CA ALA A 39 19.76 3.27 -5.48
C ALA A 39 18.33 3.50 -4.96
N HIS A 40 17.70 2.43 -4.46
CA HIS A 40 16.38 2.53 -3.83
C HIS A 40 16.42 3.48 -2.63
N HIS A 41 15.30 4.20 -2.42
CA HIS A 41 15.09 5.07 -1.27
C HIS A 41 15.49 4.38 0.05
N PRO A 42 16.15 5.06 1.02
CA PRO A 42 16.61 4.43 2.26
C PRO A 42 15.51 3.69 3.06
N ALA A 43 14.25 4.14 2.98
CA ALA A 43 13.10 3.48 3.61
C ALA A 43 12.63 2.18 2.91
N LEU A 44 13.08 1.92 1.68
CA LEU A 44 12.79 0.69 0.92
C LEU A 44 13.82 -0.42 1.18
N LYS A 45 14.83 -0.17 2.04
CA LYS A 45 15.98 -1.07 2.24
C LYS A 45 15.68 -2.40 2.94
N SER A 46 14.45 -2.67 3.42
CA SER A 46 14.16 -3.88 4.22
C SER A 46 13.02 -4.78 3.73
N LYS A 47 12.64 -4.75 2.45
CA LYS A 47 11.77 -5.78 1.84
C LYS A 47 12.45 -6.45 0.65
N GLN A 48 13.60 -7.08 0.89
CA GLN A 48 14.37 -7.82 -0.12
C GLN A 48 13.74 -9.19 -0.44
N TYR A 49 12.68 -9.17 -1.25
CA TYR A 49 12.53 -9.92 -2.50
C TYR A 49 11.18 -9.53 -3.13
N ILE A 50 11.21 -9.20 -4.41
CA ILE A 50 10.19 -8.38 -5.06
C ILE A 50 9.10 -9.31 -5.59
N ARG A 51 8.01 -9.52 -4.81
CA ARG A 51 6.79 -10.23 -5.27
C ARG A 51 6.33 -9.72 -6.64
N SER A 52 6.56 -8.43 -6.93
CA SER A 52 6.28 -7.81 -8.22
C SER A 52 7.12 -8.34 -9.38
N GLU A 53 8.35 -8.82 -9.18
CA GLU A 53 9.16 -9.37 -10.27
C GLU A 53 8.65 -10.75 -10.69
N TRP A 54 8.36 -11.65 -9.74
CA TRP A 54 7.73 -12.94 -10.07
C TRP A 54 6.35 -12.76 -10.70
N PHE A 55 5.54 -11.85 -10.14
CA PHE A 55 4.20 -11.57 -10.66
C PHE A 55 4.25 -10.97 -12.07
N ALA A 56 5.13 -9.99 -12.30
CA ALA A 56 5.29 -9.33 -13.59
C ALA A 56 5.94 -10.26 -14.61
N ALA A 57 7.02 -10.96 -14.28
CA ALA A 57 7.76 -11.81 -15.22
C ALA A 57 6.90 -12.92 -15.86
N SER A 58 5.90 -13.42 -15.12
CA SER A 58 4.95 -14.41 -15.65
C SER A 58 3.80 -13.82 -16.48
N ARG A 59 3.67 -12.48 -16.54
CA ARG A 59 2.53 -11.75 -17.13
C ARG A 59 2.92 -10.62 -18.08
N THR A 60 4.22 -10.37 -18.25
CA THR A 60 4.77 -9.43 -19.23
C THR A 60 5.02 -10.10 -20.57
N ASP A 61 4.80 -9.38 -21.66
CA ASP A 61 5.25 -9.79 -22.99
C ASP A 61 6.77 -9.63 -23.17
N SER A 62 7.28 -9.97 -24.35
CA SER A 62 8.72 -9.91 -24.68
C SER A 62 9.32 -8.50 -24.62
N SER A 63 8.50 -7.45 -24.52
CA SER A 63 8.95 -6.07 -24.31
C SER A 63 8.97 -5.65 -22.83
N GLY A 64 8.59 -6.56 -21.92
CA GLY A 64 8.42 -6.27 -20.50
C GLY A 64 7.09 -5.57 -20.18
N SER A 65 6.13 -5.57 -21.11
CA SER A 65 4.83 -4.90 -20.94
C SER A 65 3.75 -5.88 -20.47
N MET A 66 2.96 -5.50 -19.47
CA MET A 66 1.79 -6.28 -19.02
C MET A 66 0.51 -5.99 -19.83
N GLY A 67 0.59 -5.17 -20.88
CA GLY A 67 -0.59 -4.73 -21.63
C GLY A 67 -1.41 -5.89 -22.20
N SER A 68 -0.76 -6.97 -22.62
CA SER A 68 -1.43 -8.17 -23.14
C SER A 68 -2.21 -8.93 -22.05
N TYR A 69 -1.62 -9.11 -20.86
CA TYR A 69 -2.29 -9.73 -19.71
C TYR A 69 -3.52 -8.92 -19.28
N LEU A 70 -3.39 -7.60 -19.19
CA LEU A 70 -4.49 -6.74 -18.74
C LEU A 70 -5.62 -6.64 -19.76
N LYS A 71 -5.30 -6.68 -21.06
CA LYS A 71 -6.32 -6.85 -22.11
C LYS A 71 -7.05 -8.19 -21.98
N ALA A 72 -6.34 -9.29 -21.74
CA ALA A 72 -6.95 -10.60 -21.55
C ALA A 72 -7.83 -10.66 -20.30
N LEU A 73 -7.40 -10.05 -19.19
CA LEU A 73 -8.19 -9.93 -17.96
C LEU A 73 -9.49 -9.14 -18.20
N ASN A 74 -9.40 -8.00 -18.89
CA ASN A 74 -10.57 -7.18 -19.24
C ASN A 74 -11.51 -7.93 -20.18
N TYR A 75 -10.98 -8.63 -21.18
CA TYR A 75 -11.76 -9.49 -22.06
C TYR A 75 -12.49 -10.59 -21.26
N SER A 76 -11.79 -11.29 -20.36
CA SER A 76 -12.40 -12.32 -19.52
C SER A 76 -13.51 -11.76 -18.63
N ARG A 77 -13.34 -10.56 -18.04
CA ARG A 77 -14.38 -9.90 -17.24
C ARG A 77 -15.62 -9.58 -18.07
N ASN A 78 -15.44 -9.09 -19.30
CA ASN A 78 -16.54 -8.76 -20.21
C ASN A 78 -17.24 -9.99 -20.80
N GLU A 79 -16.53 -11.11 -20.96
CA GLU A 79 -17.11 -12.37 -21.44
C GLU A 79 -17.90 -13.11 -20.36
N ILE A 80 -17.48 -13.04 -19.09
CA ILE A 80 -18.19 -13.68 -17.98
C ILE A 80 -19.61 -13.13 -17.84
N SER A 81 -19.84 -11.84 -18.13
CA SER A 81 -21.18 -11.24 -18.11
C SER A 81 -22.06 -11.63 -19.31
N GLY A 82 -21.47 -12.19 -20.38
CA GLY A 82 -22.16 -12.59 -21.61
C GLY A 82 -22.33 -14.10 -21.82
N ARG A 83 -21.75 -14.95 -20.95
CA ARG A 83 -21.88 -16.41 -21.08
C ARG A 83 -23.30 -16.87 -20.78
N GLU A 84 -23.96 -17.45 -21.79
CA GLU A 84 -25.15 -18.28 -21.55
C GLU A 84 -24.77 -19.47 -20.68
N ILE A 85 -25.38 -19.54 -19.50
CA ILE A 85 -25.23 -20.68 -18.58
C ILE A 85 -26.13 -21.79 -19.13
N PRO A 86 -25.58 -22.97 -19.51
CA PRO A 86 -26.41 -24.07 -19.97
C PRO A 86 -27.42 -24.44 -18.88
N GLY A 87 -28.69 -24.64 -19.23
CA GLY A 87 -29.81 -24.78 -18.28
C GLY A 87 -29.72 -25.96 -17.28
N ASN A 88 -28.69 -26.80 -17.38
CA ASN A 88 -28.38 -27.90 -16.47
C ASN A 88 -27.28 -27.57 -15.44
N TYR A 89 -26.70 -26.36 -15.45
CA TYR A 89 -25.78 -25.90 -14.42
C TYR A 89 -26.53 -25.10 -13.35
N GLN A 90 -26.44 -25.54 -12.10
CA GLN A 90 -26.72 -24.65 -10.97
C GLN A 90 -25.48 -23.79 -10.72
N LEU A 91 -25.68 -22.48 -10.59
CA LEU A 91 -24.62 -21.59 -10.13
C LEU A 91 -24.20 -22.02 -8.72
N SER A 92 -22.90 -22.19 -8.50
CA SER A 92 -22.38 -22.39 -7.15
C SER A 92 -22.77 -21.20 -6.29
N HIS A 93 -23.38 -21.47 -5.14
CA HIS A 93 -23.68 -20.44 -4.15
C HIS A 93 -22.41 -20.13 -3.36
N TRP A 94 -21.81 -18.97 -3.65
CA TRP A 94 -20.66 -18.47 -2.89
C TRP A 94 -21.14 -17.70 -1.66
N TYR A 95 -20.57 -18.01 -0.50
CA TYR A 95 -20.81 -17.29 0.73
C TYR A 95 -19.46 -16.89 1.34
N PRO A 96 -19.31 -15.64 1.82
CA PRO A 96 -18.09 -15.23 2.49
C PRO A 96 -17.99 -15.92 3.86
N LEU A 97 -16.88 -16.62 4.11
CA LEU A 97 -16.54 -17.12 5.45
C LEU A 97 -15.96 -16.02 6.35
N GLY A 98 -15.52 -14.90 5.77
CA GLY A 98 -14.93 -13.76 6.46
C GLY A 98 -13.41 -13.81 6.60
N PRO A 99 -12.85 -13.05 7.56
CA PRO A 99 -13.53 -12.30 8.60
C PRO A 99 -14.18 -11.01 8.08
N PHE A 100 -15.39 -10.74 8.56
CA PHE A 100 -16.12 -9.47 8.35
C PHE A 100 -16.61 -8.87 9.66
N LYS A 101 -16.20 -9.41 10.81
CA LYS A 101 -16.67 -8.96 12.12
C LYS A 101 -15.52 -8.71 13.07
N THR A 102 -15.55 -7.56 13.74
CA THR A 102 -14.70 -7.26 14.88
C THR A 102 -15.56 -7.12 16.13
N THR A 103 -15.15 -7.78 17.22
CA THR A 103 -15.79 -7.67 18.53
C THR A 103 -15.01 -6.76 19.47
N HIS A 104 -13.75 -6.47 19.14
CA HIS A 104 -12.91 -5.60 19.95
C HIS A 104 -13.38 -4.13 19.82
N PRO A 105 -13.55 -3.38 20.92
CA PRO A 105 -14.14 -2.04 20.87
C PRO A 105 -13.26 -0.97 20.21
N VAL A 106 -11.94 -1.20 20.13
CA VAL A 106 -10.94 -0.20 19.70
C VAL A 106 -10.02 -0.67 18.57
N LEU A 107 -9.38 -1.82 18.74
CA LEU A 107 -8.51 -2.46 17.74
C LEU A 107 -9.32 -3.08 16.58
N ALA A 108 -9.29 -2.42 15.42
CA ALA A 108 -9.76 -2.98 14.16
C ALA A 108 -8.80 -4.09 13.67
N GLN A 109 -9.33 -5.16 13.06
CA GLN A 109 -8.53 -6.35 12.70
C GLN A 109 -8.97 -6.98 11.36
N LEU A 110 -9.62 -6.21 10.47
CA LEU A 110 -10.13 -6.74 9.21
C LEU A 110 -9.23 -6.42 8.01
N GLY A 111 -8.29 -5.49 8.12
CA GLY A 111 -7.29 -5.23 7.08
C GLY A 111 -7.25 -3.78 6.59
N LEU A 112 -6.47 -3.55 5.53
CA LEU A 112 -6.08 -2.21 5.07
C LEU A 112 -7.22 -1.44 4.40
N VAL A 113 -7.57 -0.29 4.99
CA VAL A 113 -8.37 0.76 4.35
C VAL A 113 -7.44 1.89 3.89
N SER A 114 -7.40 2.15 2.58
CA SER A 114 -6.51 3.14 1.96
C SER A 114 -7.10 4.53 1.83
N SER A 115 -8.42 4.66 1.80
CA SER A 115 -9.10 5.95 1.72
C SER A 115 -10.51 5.87 2.30
N ILE A 116 -10.95 6.95 2.92
CA ILE A 116 -12.34 7.12 3.36
C ILE A 116 -12.92 8.43 2.83
N TRP A 117 -14.23 8.42 2.59
CA TRP A 117 -15.03 9.63 2.41
C TRP A 117 -16.17 9.62 3.42
N ILE A 118 -16.42 10.76 4.06
CA ILE A 118 -17.40 10.91 5.14
C ILE A 118 -18.42 11.96 4.74
N ASP A 119 -19.71 11.63 4.86
CA ASP A 119 -20.79 12.59 4.73
C ASP A 119 -20.86 13.48 5.98
N THR A 120 -20.50 14.75 5.85
CA THR A 120 -20.45 15.68 6.98
C THR A 120 -21.82 16.18 7.44
N SER A 121 -22.90 15.83 6.73
CA SER A 121 -24.25 16.24 7.16
C SER A 121 -24.74 15.48 8.40
N ASP A 122 -24.30 14.24 8.60
CA ASP A 122 -24.67 13.42 9.76
C ASP A 122 -23.55 12.51 10.29
N PHE A 123 -22.42 12.41 9.59
CA PHE A 123 -21.29 11.52 9.88
C PHE A 123 -21.67 10.02 9.95
N LYS A 124 -22.77 9.62 9.30
CA LYS A 124 -23.23 8.23 9.27
C LYS A 124 -22.93 7.54 7.95
N THR A 125 -23.01 8.27 6.85
CA THR A 125 -22.66 7.72 5.53
C THR A 125 -21.16 7.82 5.33
N ILE A 126 -20.49 6.66 5.23
CA ILE A 126 -19.05 6.58 5.03
C ILE A 126 -18.78 5.58 3.91
N TYR A 127 -17.87 5.93 3.01
CA TYR A 127 -17.30 5.02 2.03
C TYR A 127 -15.87 4.70 2.42
N ALA A 128 -15.49 3.43 2.32
CA ALA A 128 -14.14 2.96 2.61
C ALA A 128 -13.59 2.18 1.40
N GLY A 129 -12.42 2.59 0.93
CA GLY A 129 -11.68 1.92 -0.14
C GLY A 129 -10.54 1.12 0.44
N SER A 130 -10.45 -0.16 0.09
CA SER A 130 -9.36 -1.05 0.49
C SER A 130 -8.24 -1.08 -0.56
N ASN A 131 -7.01 -1.40 -0.15
CA ASN A 131 -5.89 -1.58 -1.06
C ASN A 131 -6.09 -2.69 -2.10
N THR A 132 -6.90 -3.71 -1.77
CA THR A 132 -7.16 -4.88 -2.63
C THR A 132 -8.56 -5.49 -2.45
N GLY A 133 -9.35 -5.01 -1.48
CA GLY A 133 -10.71 -5.50 -1.21
C GLY A 133 -11.85 -4.72 -1.89
N GLY A 134 -11.55 -3.70 -2.70
CA GLY A 134 -12.56 -2.88 -3.38
C GLY A 134 -13.13 -1.75 -2.51
N ILE A 135 -14.41 -1.42 -2.67
CA ILE A 135 -15.09 -0.30 -1.99
C ILE A 135 -16.30 -0.78 -1.19
N PHE A 136 -16.48 -0.20 -0.01
CA PHE A 136 -17.57 -0.50 0.90
C PHE A 136 -18.29 0.78 1.33
N ARG A 137 -19.54 0.63 1.79
CA ARG A 137 -20.35 1.71 2.33
C ARG A 137 -21.09 1.31 3.59
N THR A 138 -21.11 2.21 4.55
CA THR A 138 -22.05 2.23 5.68
C THR A 138 -22.97 3.45 5.56
N THR A 139 -24.16 3.36 6.14
CA THR A 139 -25.12 4.48 6.32
C THR A 139 -25.57 4.62 7.78
N ASP A 140 -24.94 3.88 8.69
CA ASP A 140 -25.27 3.82 10.12
C ASP A 140 -24.07 4.16 11.02
N GLY A 141 -23.06 4.85 10.49
CA GLY A 141 -21.89 5.30 11.25
C GLY A 141 -20.82 4.23 11.44
N GLY A 142 -20.85 3.16 10.65
CA GLY A 142 -19.89 2.07 10.67
C GLY A 142 -20.33 0.83 11.45
N GLU A 143 -21.61 0.74 11.83
CA GLU A 143 -22.14 -0.48 12.46
C GLU A 143 -22.27 -1.61 11.43
N ASN A 144 -22.71 -1.29 10.21
CA ASN A 144 -22.83 -2.25 9.10
C ASN A 144 -22.26 -1.68 7.78
N TRP A 145 -21.36 -2.44 7.18
CA TRP A 145 -20.73 -2.16 5.89
C TRP A 145 -21.24 -3.11 4.82
N ASN A 146 -21.46 -2.58 3.62
CA ASN A 146 -21.85 -3.34 2.44
C ASN A 146 -20.79 -3.15 1.36
N SER A 147 -20.36 -4.25 0.72
CA SER A 147 -19.51 -4.16 -0.46
C SER A 147 -20.28 -3.54 -1.62
N LEU A 148 -19.60 -2.70 -2.39
CA LEU A 148 -20.07 -2.04 -3.59
C LEU A 148 -19.31 -2.51 -4.85
N SER A 149 -18.54 -3.59 -4.71
CA SER A 149 -17.56 -4.02 -5.71
C SER A 149 -17.49 -5.52 -5.99
N ASP A 150 -18.18 -6.36 -5.22
CA ASP A 150 -18.05 -7.83 -5.27
C ASP A 150 -18.24 -8.43 -6.68
N THR A 151 -19.04 -7.78 -7.51
CA THR A 151 -19.40 -8.26 -8.85
C THR A 151 -18.57 -7.68 -10.00
N TYR A 152 -17.85 -6.58 -9.78
CA TYR A 152 -17.25 -5.81 -10.90
C TYR A 152 -15.84 -5.26 -10.64
N LEU A 153 -15.38 -5.15 -9.39
CA LEU A 153 -14.14 -4.45 -9.06
C LEU A 153 -13.27 -5.18 -8.02
N THR A 154 -12.28 -5.92 -8.48
CA THR A 154 -11.32 -6.66 -7.63
C THR A 154 -9.95 -5.97 -7.51
N THR A 155 -9.89 -4.64 -7.64
CA THR A 155 -8.65 -3.85 -7.54
C THR A 155 -8.72 -2.89 -6.36
N GLY A 156 -7.58 -2.30 -5.99
CA GLY A 156 -7.51 -1.32 -4.92
C GLY A 156 -8.27 -0.04 -5.22
N VAL A 157 -8.80 0.59 -4.18
CA VAL A 157 -9.47 1.89 -4.22
C VAL A 157 -8.68 2.86 -3.33
N LEU A 158 -7.88 3.73 -3.95
CA LEU A 158 -6.95 4.63 -3.26
C LEU A 158 -7.52 6.02 -3.02
N SER A 159 -8.65 6.35 -3.65
CA SER A 159 -9.30 7.64 -3.47
C SER A 159 -10.78 7.55 -3.79
N ILE A 160 -11.60 8.21 -2.99
CA ILE A 160 -13.05 8.28 -3.15
C ILE A 160 -13.46 9.75 -3.13
N GLN A 161 -14.27 10.16 -4.10
CA GLN A 161 -14.87 11.49 -4.17
C GLN A 161 -16.36 11.37 -4.46
N VAL A 162 -17.20 12.04 -3.67
CA VAL A 162 -18.65 12.08 -3.86
C VAL A 162 -19.07 13.49 -4.24
N ASP A 163 -19.90 13.62 -5.27
CA ASP A 163 -20.43 14.91 -5.72
C ASP A 163 -21.45 15.43 -4.69
N SER A 164 -21.16 16.56 -4.04
CA SER A 164 -22.03 17.15 -3.02
C SER A 164 -23.40 17.58 -3.57
N ARG A 165 -23.51 17.83 -4.88
CA ARG A 165 -24.78 18.18 -5.55
C ARG A 165 -25.64 16.97 -5.87
N ASN A 166 -24.99 15.81 -6.02
CA ASN A 166 -25.64 14.54 -6.31
C ASN A 166 -24.84 13.42 -5.62
N LYS A 167 -25.23 13.08 -4.39
CA LYS A 167 -24.54 12.06 -3.58
C LYS A 167 -24.58 10.65 -4.19
N LYS A 168 -25.36 10.41 -5.25
CA LYS A 168 -25.31 9.17 -6.03
C LYS A 168 -24.14 9.12 -7.01
N ARG A 169 -23.56 10.26 -7.33
CA ARG A 169 -22.39 10.35 -8.21
C ARG A 169 -21.11 10.23 -7.40
N ILE A 170 -20.37 9.16 -7.66
CA ILE A 170 -19.14 8.81 -6.95
C ILE A 170 -18.04 8.57 -7.96
N TYR A 171 -16.84 9.07 -7.69
CA TYR A 171 -15.63 8.80 -8.44
C TYR A 171 -14.63 8.06 -7.57
N ILE A 172 -13.98 7.05 -8.13
CA ILE A 172 -12.93 6.30 -7.45
C ILE A 172 -11.64 6.27 -8.26
N GLY A 173 -10.53 6.44 -7.56
CA GLY A 173 -9.19 6.21 -8.08
C GLY A 173 -8.77 4.77 -7.80
N THR A 174 -8.42 4.02 -8.84
CA THR A 174 -8.16 2.58 -8.73
C THR A 174 -6.69 2.20 -8.84
N GLY A 175 -6.34 1.04 -8.28
CA GLY A 175 -5.02 0.44 -8.27
C GLY A 175 -4.39 0.37 -6.88
N HIS A 176 -3.15 -0.09 -6.79
CA HIS A 176 -2.36 -0.06 -5.56
C HIS A 176 -0.86 0.04 -5.88
N LEU A 177 -0.13 0.89 -5.14
CA LEU A 177 1.32 1.00 -5.27
C LEU A 177 1.99 -0.08 -4.42
N GLY A 178 2.77 -0.94 -5.06
CA GLY A 178 3.58 -1.96 -4.39
C GLY A 178 3.15 -3.39 -4.69
N PHE A 179 4.16 -4.22 -4.94
CA PHE A 179 4.05 -5.68 -5.16
C PHE A 179 3.27 -6.11 -6.42
N SER A 180 2.95 -5.20 -7.35
CA SER A 180 2.20 -5.47 -8.59
C SER A 180 0.89 -6.24 -8.38
N ARG A 181 0.27 -6.12 -7.19
CA ARG A 181 -0.90 -6.92 -6.80
C ARG A 181 -2.17 -6.50 -7.54
N ALA A 182 -2.29 -5.21 -7.89
CA ALA A 182 -3.52 -4.66 -8.47
C ALA A 182 -3.25 -3.36 -9.27
N TYR A 183 -3.14 -3.46 -10.60
CA TYR A 183 -3.08 -2.28 -11.46
C TYR A 183 -4.40 -1.51 -11.44
N GLY A 184 -4.31 -0.20 -11.65
CA GLY A 184 -5.49 0.64 -11.81
C GLY A 184 -6.25 0.32 -13.08
N ASN A 185 -7.57 0.46 -13.02
CA ASN A 185 -8.45 0.58 -14.18
C ASN A 185 -8.67 2.06 -14.58
N GLY A 186 -7.90 2.97 -13.97
CA GLY A 186 -8.08 4.41 -14.11
C GLY A 186 -9.09 4.98 -13.11
N VAL A 187 -9.82 6.00 -13.54
CA VAL A 187 -10.91 6.58 -12.76
C VAL A 187 -12.19 5.89 -13.16
N MET A 188 -12.93 5.40 -12.17
CA MET A 188 -14.26 4.84 -12.37
C MET A 188 -15.31 5.74 -11.73
N MET A 189 -16.52 5.71 -12.28
CA MET A 189 -17.63 6.53 -11.84
C MET A 189 -18.86 5.65 -11.59
N SER A 190 -19.63 6.00 -10.56
CA SER A 190 -20.99 5.49 -10.35
C SER A 190 -21.96 6.67 -10.40
N ASN A 191 -23.19 6.44 -10.90
CA ASN A 191 -24.28 7.42 -10.87
C ASN A 191 -25.49 6.96 -10.01
N ASP A 192 -25.38 5.81 -9.35
CA ASP A 192 -26.45 5.17 -8.57
C ASP A 192 -26.05 4.89 -7.11
N GLY A 193 -25.02 5.57 -6.61
CA GLY A 193 -24.54 5.45 -5.24
C GLY A 193 -23.60 4.26 -5.00
N GLY A 194 -22.99 3.75 -6.07
CA GLY A 194 -22.01 2.66 -6.05
C GLY A 194 -22.60 1.28 -6.33
N VAL A 195 -23.84 1.18 -6.83
CA VAL A 195 -24.44 -0.11 -7.22
C VAL A 195 -23.84 -0.60 -8.53
N THR A 196 -23.62 0.32 -9.48
CA THR A 196 -22.92 0.04 -10.74
C THR A 196 -21.79 1.03 -10.97
N TRP A 197 -20.77 0.60 -11.73
CA TRP A 197 -19.57 1.37 -12.02
C TRP A 197 -19.25 1.36 -13.52
N GLU A 198 -18.87 2.52 -14.03
CA GLU A 198 -18.52 2.76 -15.43
C GLU A 198 -17.08 3.30 -15.53
N GLN A 199 -16.41 2.97 -16.63
CA GLN A 199 -15.10 3.57 -16.93
C GLN A 199 -15.28 5.04 -17.34
N THR A 200 -14.34 5.89 -16.91
CA THR A 200 -14.27 7.28 -17.35
C THR A 200 -13.23 7.44 -18.47
N GLY A 201 -13.00 8.68 -18.93
CA GLY A 201 -11.99 8.97 -19.96
C GLY A 201 -10.54 8.70 -19.54
N LEU A 202 -10.25 8.51 -18.24
CA LEU A 202 -8.93 8.11 -17.77
C LEU A 202 -8.96 6.62 -17.45
N SER A 203 -8.41 5.80 -18.34
CA SER A 203 -8.46 4.34 -18.26
C SER A 203 -7.22 3.68 -18.89
N ASN A 204 -7.21 2.35 -18.93
CA ASN A 204 -6.17 1.56 -19.61
C ASN A 204 -6.18 1.71 -21.15
N SER A 205 -7.17 2.39 -21.75
CA SER A 205 -7.12 2.76 -23.17
C SER A 205 -6.39 4.08 -23.42
N THR A 206 -6.27 4.93 -22.40
CA THR A 206 -5.64 6.26 -22.52
C THR A 206 -4.22 6.31 -21.97
N MET A 207 -3.86 5.39 -21.08
CA MET A 207 -2.50 5.25 -20.55
C MET A 207 -2.10 3.77 -20.54
N ALA A 208 -0.80 3.49 -20.74
CA ALA A 208 -0.24 2.16 -20.57
C ALA A 208 -0.59 1.61 -19.19
N SER A 209 -0.97 0.33 -19.13
CA SER A 209 -1.68 -0.26 -17.99
C SER A 209 -0.78 -0.63 -16.80
N ASN A 210 0.16 0.23 -16.45
CA ASN A 210 1.12 0.08 -15.35
C ASN A 210 1.05 1.26 -14.36
N PHE A 211 -0.17 1.75 -14.13
CA PHE A 211 -0.40 2.95 -13.33
C PHE A 211 -1.42 2.73 -12.21
N THR A 212 -1.42 3.67 -11.28
CA THR A 212 -2.39 3.77 -10.19
C THR A 212 -2.92 5.20 -10.16
N VAL A 213 -4.22 5.35 -9.85
CA VAL A 213 -4.79 6.67 -9.55
C VAL A 213 -4.70 6.88 -8.05
N ARG A 214 -3.68 7.61 -7.62
CA ARG A 214 -3.26 7.68 -6.21
C ARG A 214 -4.17 8.57 -5.36
N LYS A 215 -4.61 9.70 -5.91
CA LYS A 215 -5.56 10.63 -5.26
C LYS A 215 -6.39 11.34 -6.32
N LEU A 216 -7.67 11.53 -6.01
CA LEU A 216 -8.60 12.37 -6.74
C LEU A 216 -8.97 13.59 -5.90
N ALA A 217 -9.23 14.71 -6.57
CA ALA A 217 -9.90 15.86 -5.98
C ALA A 217 -11.04 16.32 -6.91
N LEU A 218 -12.25 16.39 -6.36
CA LEU A 218 -13.39 17.04 -6.99
C LEU A 218 -13.46 18.48 -6.48
N LEU A 219 -13.33 19.47 -7.36
CA LEU A 219 -13.21 20.86 -6.90
C LEU A 219 -14.56 21.42 -6.41
N PRO A 220 -14.68 21.90 -5.15
CA PRO A 220 -15.97 22.27 -4.55
C PRO A 220 -16.76 23.34 -5.30
N HIS A 221 -16.08 24.30 -5.92
CA HIS A 221 -16.70 25.42 -6.67
C HIS A 221 -16.56 25.30 -8.19
N ARG A 222 -15.94 24.21 -8.66
CA ARG A 222 -15.93 23.80 -10.07
C ARG A 222 -16.35 22.35 -10.15
N PRO A 223 -17.64 22.07 -9.99
CA PRO A 223 -18.07 20.73 -9.65
C PRO A 223 -18.09 19.75 -10.85
N ASN A 224 -17.67 20.20 -12.03
CA ASN A 224 -17.36 19.34 -13.17
C ASN A 224 -15.85 19.11 -13.34
N THR A 225 -15.02 19.76 -12.51
CA THR A 225 -13.56 19.69 -12.57
C THR A 225 -13.04 18.66 -11.58
N LEU A 226 -12.29 17.69 -12.11
CA LEU A 226 -11.56 16.70 -11.33
C LEU A 226 -10.07 16.79 -11.62
N ILE A 227 -9.27 16.56 -10.59
CA ILE A 227 -7.82 16.39 -10.67
C ILE A 227 -7.49 14.98 -10.21
N ALA A 228 -6.60 14.30 -10.95
CA ALA A 228 -6.13 12.96 -10.63
C ALA A 228 -4.60 12.93 -10.58
N LEU A 229 -4.05 12.48 -9.45
CA LEU A 229 -2.64 12.11 -9.35
C LEU A 229 -2.47 10.68 -9.83
N VAL A 230 -1.59 10.50 -10.80
CA VAL A 230 -1.31 9.18 -11.39
C VAL A 230 0.18 8.88 -11.28
N ASN A 231 0.52 7.74 -10.70
CA ASN A 231 1.89 7.25 -10.64
C ASN A 231 2.00 5.94 -11.43
N THR A 232 3.14 5.74 -12.07
CA THR A 232 3.50 4.48 -12.74
C THR A 232 4.45 3.65 -11.89
N GLU A 233 4.18 2.35 -11.76
CA GLU A 233 4.79 1.49 -10.74
C GLU A 233 6.30 1.25 -10.94
N PHE A 234 6.82 1.40 -12.18
CA PHE A 234 8.19 0.99 -12.52
C PHE A 234 9.19 2.12 -12.76
N ARG A 235 8.79 3.41 -12.67
CA ARG A 235 9.68 4.52 -13.08
C ARG A 235 9.60 5.80 -12.25
N LEU A 236 8.99 5.80 -11.06
CA LEU A 236 8.73 7.03 -10.27
C LEU A 236 8.26 8.20 -11.16
N LYS A 237 7.39 7.90 -12.13
CA LYS A 237 6.86 8.89 -13.05
C LYS A 237 5.46 9.29 -12.60
N GLY A 238 5.34 10.55 -12.21
CA GLY A 238 4.14 11.16 -11.68
C GLY A 238 3.48 12.05 -12.73
N TYR A 239 2.16 11.98 -12.78
CA TYR A 239 1.32 12.80 -13.64
C TYR A 239 0.26 13.49 -12.79
N ILE A 240 -0.10 14.71 -13.20
CA ILE A 240 -1.36 15.32 -12.80
C ILE A 240 -2.24 15.38 -14.05
N PHE A 241 -3.37 14.70 -13.99
CA PHE A 241 -4.43 14.80 -14.99
C PHE A 241 -5.53 15.72 -14.50
N ARG A 242 -6.12 16.47 -15.43
CA ARG A 242 -7.28 17.31 -15.17
C ARG A 242 -8.40 16.99 -16.15
N SER A 243 -9.62 16.89 -15.63
CA SER A 243 -10.86 16.88 -16.40
C SER A 243 -11.69 18.11 -16.03
N ALA A 244 -12.40 18.70 -16.99
CA ALA A 244 -13.30 19.83 -16.78
C ALA A 244 -14.78 19.50 -17.07
N ASP A 245 -15.06 18.24 -17.40
CA ASP A 245 -16.32 17.76 -17.95
C ASP A 245 -16.80 16.48 -17.26
N SER A 246 -16.65 16.43 -15.92
CA SER A 246 -17.10 15.31 -15.09
C SER A 246 -16.45 13.97 -15.47
N ALA A 247 -15.11 13.98 -15.60
CA ALA A 247 -14.27 12.84 -15.92
C ALA A 247 -14.45 12.24 -17.34
N GLN A 248 -15.17 12.89 -18.24
CA GLN A 248 -15.35 12.40 -19.61
C GLN A 248 -14.06 12.50 -20.42
N ASN A 249 -13.37 13.65 -20.35
CA ASN A 249 -12.08 13.86 -21.00
C ASN A 249 -11.04 14.29 -19.98
N TRP A 250 -9.83 13.76 -20.13
CA TRP A 250 -8.70 14.04 -19.25
C TRP A 250 -7.49 14.51 -20.06
N GLN A 251 -6.78 15.49 -19.51
CA GLN A 251 -5.55 16.01 -20.10
C GLN A 251 -4.41 15.96 -19.07
N PRO A 252 -3.20 15.51 -19.44
CA PRO A 252 -2.04 15.65 -18.58
C PRO A 252 -1.65 17.13 -18.54
N VAL A 253 -1.65 17.71 -17.34
CA VAL A 253 -1.29 19.12 -17.07
C VAL A 253 0.06 19.25 -16.36
N TYR A 254 0.61 18.12 -15.89
CA TYR A 254 1.95 18.01 -15.31
C TYR A 254 2.49 16.59 -15.52
N VAL A 255 3.78 16.47 -15.82
CA VAL A 255 4.51 15.20 -15.97
C VAL A 255 5.94 15.38 -15.48
N ASP A 256 6.41 14.50 -14.59
CA ASP A 256 7.80 14.47 -14.11
C ASP A 256 8.25 13.00 -13.95
N ASP A 257 9.38 12.65 -14.58
CA ASP A 257 9.95 11.30 -14.61
C ASP A 257 10.57 10.85 -13.28
N GLY A 258 10.71 11.74 -12.30
CA GLY A 258 11.19 11.43 -10.95
C GLY A 258 10.21 11.83 -9.86
N ALA A 259 8.94 12.08 -10.19
CA ALA A 259 7.90 12.42 -9.23
C ALA A 259 7.09 11.20 -8.76
N GLU A 260 6.94 11.06 -7.45
CA GLU A 260 5.97 10.19 -6.80
C GLU A 260 4.95 11.08 -6.08
N LEU A 261 3.78 11.29 -6.70
CA LEU A 261 2.73 12.19 -6.18
C LEU A 261 1.68 11.39 -5.41
N VAL A 262 1.23 11.90 -4.27
CA VAL A 262 0.45 11.08 -3.33
C VAL A 262 -0.78 11.76 -2.76
N ALA A 263 -0.74 13.06 -2.47
CA ALA A 263 -1.89 13.77 -1.90
C ALA A 263 -2.22 15.04 -2.67
N ILE A 264 -3.51 15.39 -2.66
CA ILE A 264 -4.04 16.67 -3.13
C ILE A 264 -4.73 17.35 -1.95
N LYS A 265 -4.45 18.63 -1.75
CA LYS A 265 -5.15 19.49 -0.79
C LYS A 265 -5.64 20.73 -1.52
N THR A 266 -6.93 21.04 -1.40
CA THR A 266 -7.51 22.31 -1.89
C THR A 266 -7.43 23.34 -0.79
N ASP A 267 -7.13 24.59 -1.15
CA ASP A 267 -7.19 25.69 -0.20
C ASP A 267 -8.65 25.94 0.23
N PRO A 268 -8.96 25.94 1.53
CA PRO A 268 -10.31 26.15 2.06
C PRO A 268 -10.87 27.56 1.80
N GLY A 269 -10.01 28.58 1.68
CA GLY A 269 -10.41 29.96 1.41
C GLY A 269 -10.47 30.29 -0.08
N ASN A 270 -9.71 29.57 -0.91
CA ASN A 270 -9.76 29.72 -2.37
C ASN A 270 -9.63 28.36 -3.10
N PRO A 271 -10.72 27.75 -3.56
CA PRO A 271 -10.73 26.42 -4.19
C PRO A 271 -9.97 26.34 -5.53
N ASP A 272 -9.56 27.48 -6.11
CA ASP A 272 -8.73 27.54 -7.31
C ASP A 272 -7.26 27.29 -6.98
N ILE A 273 -6.90 27.45 -5.70
CA ILE A 273 -5.57 27.10 -5.20
C ILE A 273 -5.59 25.64 -4.78
N VAL A 274 -4.73 24.85 -5.42
CA VAL A 274 -4.61 23.41 -5.19
C VAL A 274 -3.15 23.06 -4.99
N TYR A 275 -2.88 22.22 -4.01
CA TYR A 275 -1.57 21.68 -3.74
C TYR A 275 -1.53 20.20 -4.07
N ALA A 276 -0.46 19.75 -4.71
CA ALA A 276 -0.17 18.34 -4.94
C ALA A 276 1.18 18.01 -4.30
N THR A 277 1.20 16.99 -3.46
CA THR A 277 2.34 16.66 -2.61
C THR A 277 2.75 15.20 -2.79
N GLY A 278 4.01 14.91 -2.50
CA GLY A 278 4.69 13.67 -2.85
C GLY A 278 6.16 13.76 -2.47
N ASN A 279 7.06 13.30 -3.34
CA ASN A 279 8.47 13.75 -3.32
C ASN A 279 8.69 15.09 -4.07
N ARG A 280 7.58 15.76 -4.37
CA ARG A 280 7.46 17.10 -4.97
C ARG A 280 6.47 17.91 -4.14
N PHE A 281 6.61 19.22 -4.16
CA PHE A 281 5.67 20.15 -3.54
C PHE A 281 5.13 21.11 -4.61
N LEU A 282 3.99 20.77 -5.20
CA LEU A 282 3.43 21.51 -6.32
C LEU A 282 2.27 22.40 -5.84
N LYS A 283 2.19 23.62 -6.38
CA LYS A 283 1.09 24.56 -6.19
C LYS A 283 0.49 24.97 -7.53
N SER A 284 -0.83 24.92 -7.63
CA SER A 284 -1.62 25.55 -8.69
C SER A 284 -2.42 26.69 -8.10
N THR A 285 -2.59 27.78 -8.84
CA THR A 285 -3.45 28.92 -8.48
C THR A 285 -4.57 29.15 -9.50
N ASP A 286 -4.78 28.20 -10.41
CA ASP A 286 -5.69 28.29 -11.55
C ASP A 286 -6.56 27.03 -11.69
N ALA A 287 -6.92 26.42 -10.56
CA ALA A 287 -7.75 25.21 -10.46
C ALA A 287 -7.13 24.00 -11.18
N GLY A 288 -5.82 23.84 -11.02
CA GLY A 288 -5.04 22.70 -11.52
C GLY A 288 -4.69 22.76 -13.00
N ILE A 289 -4.82 23.91 -13.67
CA ILE A 289 -4.47 24.05 -15.10
C ILE A 289 -2.96 24.11 -15.26
N THR A 290 -2.27 24.87 -14.42
CA THR A 290 -0.81 24.97 -14.35
C THR A 290 -0.30 24.72 -12.94
N TRP A 291 0.95 24.28 -12.84
CA TRP A 291 1.58 23.86 -11.58
C TRP A 291 2.99 24.44 -11.46
N THR A 292 3.29 24.98 -10.28
CA THR A 292 4.60 25.51 -9.90
C THR A 292 5.22 24.61 -8.84
N GLU A 293 6.48 24.23 -9.04
CA GLU A 293 7.26 23.48 -8.04
C GLU A 293 7.81 24.41 -6.96
N MET A 294 7.51 24.08 -5.70
CA MET A 294 7.76 24.89 -4.51
C MET A 294 8.83 24.26 -3.60
N SER A 295 9.31 23.03 -3.88
CA SER A 295 10.26 22.32 -3.02
C SER A 295 11.53 23.13 -2.70
N ALA A 296 12.01 23.93 -3.66
CA ALA A 296 13.21 24.75 -3.48
C ALA A 296 13.03 25.91 -2.49
N ASN A 297 11.79 26.25 -2.11
CA ASN A 297 11.51 27.29 -1.12
C ASN A 297 11.66 26.77 0.31
N LEU A 298 11.70 25.44 0.51
CA LEU A 298 11.94 24.86 1.82
C LEU A 298 13.44 25.00 2.16
N PRO A 299 13.80 25.53 3.35
CA PRO A 299 15.19 25.72 3.75
C PRO A 299 15.79 24.38 4.20
N LEU A 300 16.05 23.50 3.22
CA LEU A 300 16.71 22.21 3.43
C LEU A 300 18.22 22.39 3.52
N ASP A 301 18.86 21.55 4.34
CA ASP A 301 20.32 21.43 4.32
C ASP A 301 20.79 20.91 2.95
N THR A 302 21.97 21.34 2.49
CA THR A 302 22.48 21.08 1.13
C THR A 302 22.51 19.61 0.71
N ASN A 303 22.68 18.69 1.67
CA ASN A 303 22.79 17.24 1.42
C ASN A 303 21.47 16.50 1.60
N TYR A 304 20.36 17.20 1.84
CA TYR A 304 19.06 16.59 2.09
C TYR A 304 18.10 16.85 0.93
N VAL A 305 17.37 15.80 0.54
CA VAL A 305 16.30 15.89 -0.46
C VAL A 305 15.00 15.33 0.11
N ILE A 306 13.88 15.79 -0.45
CA ILE A 306 12.53 15.38 -0.03
C ILE A 306 12.28 13.94 -0.45
N SER A 307 11.91 13.11 0.52
CA SER A 307 11.26 11.82 0.27
C SER A 307 9.76 11.99 0.12
N ARG A 308 9.17 12.73 1.06
CA ARG A 308 7.73 12.89 1.18
C ARG A 308 7.43 14.24 1.80
N VAL A 309 6.43 14.93 1.29
CA VAL A 309 5.92 16.16 1.86
C VAL A 309 4.40 16.10 1.97
N GLU A 310 3.84 16.77 2.97
CA GLU A 310 2.43 17.06 3.11
C GLU A 310 2.24 18.53 3.50
N VAL A 311 1.12 19.11 3.09
CA VAL A 311 0.79 20.52 3.36
C VAL A 311 -0.55 20.62 4.06
N ALA A 312 -0.64 21.54 5.00
CA ALA A 312 -1.88 21.94 5.63
C ALA A 312 -1.97 23.46 5.72
N LYS A 313 -3.19 23.98 5.63
CA LYS A 313 -3.49 25.40 5.61
C LYS A 313 -4.66 25.69 6.55
N PRO A 314 -4.57 26.71 7.42
CA PRO A 314 -5.72 27.17 8.19
C PRO A 314 -6.77 27.83 7.27
N ALA A 315 -8.04 27.79 7.68
CA ALA A 315 -9.14 28.29 6.84
C ALA A 315 -9.29 29.82 6.87
N ASP A 316 -8.78 30.47 7.91
CA ASP A 316 -8.93 31.89 8.21
C ASP A 316 -7.71 32.74 7.85
N ASP A 317 -6.59 32.11 7.46
CA ASP A 317 -5.37 32.81 7.03
C ASP A 317 -4.92 32.36 5.62
N PRO A 318 -5.14 33.18 4.58
CA PRO A 318 -4.79 32.85 3.21
C PRO A 318 -3.29 32.90 2.90
N ASP A 319 -2.44 33.42 3.79
CA ASP A 319 -0.99 33.48 3.59
C ASP A 319 -0.24 32.44 4.44
N MET A 320 -0.87 31.93 5.50
CA MET A 320 -0.30 30.87 6.32
C MET A 320 -0.24 29.54 5.58
N LEU A 321 0.88 28.81 5.71
CA LEU A 321 1.02 27.41 5.30
C LEU A 321 1.90 26.65 6.29
N TYR A 322 1.53 25.40 6.55
CA TYR A 322 2.36 24.44 7.26
C TYR A 322 2.73 23.30 6.32
N VAL A 323 4.01 22.94 6.33
CA VAL A 323 4.56 21.91 5.46
C VAL A 323 5.34 20.90 6.31
N MET A 324 4.89 19.65 6.31
CA MET A 324 5.57 18.54 6.95
C MET A 324 6.40 17.80 5.91
N ALA A 325 7.73 17.77 6.07
CA ALA A 325 8.65 17.19 5.10
C ALA A 325 9.50 16.08 5.72
N GLU A 326 9.40 14.89 5.16
CA GLU A 326 10.40 13.83 5.35
C GLU A 326 11.52 14.02 4.32
N THR A 327 12.77 14.06 4.79
CA THR A 327 13.95 14.24 3.97
C THR A 327 15.01 13.18 4.27
N TYR A 328 15.85 12.84 3.31
CA TYR A 328 16.97 11.92 3.52
C TYR A 328 18.29 12.50 3.03
N ASP A 329 19.38 12.07 3.67
CA ASP A 329 20.74 12.46 3.34
C ASP A 329 21.23 11.73 2.08
N THR A 330 21.57 12.49 1.05
CA THR A 330 22.06 11.96 -0.24
C THR A 330 23.49 11.47 -0.17
N THR A 331 24.26 11.83 0.87
CA THR A 331 25.64 11.34 1.05
C THR A 331 25.68 9.93 1.64
N GLY A 332 24.58 9.46 2.22
CA GLY A 332 24.49 8.18 2.92
C GLY A 332 25.18 8.16 4.29
N THR A 333 25.61 9.32 4.80
CA THR A 333 26.23 9.43 6.13
C THR A 333 25.20 9.18 7.23
N ASN A 334 23.98 9.73 7.06
CA ASN A 334 22.85 9.43 7.91
C ASN A 334 21.91 8.41 7.21
N PRO A 335 21.77 7.18 7.74
CA PRO A 335 20.91 6.18 7.12
C PRO A 335 19.43 6.44 7.35
N SER A 336 19.07 7.32 8.29
CA SER A 336 17.69 7.60 8.68
C SER A 336 17.14 8.83 8.00
N ALA A 337 15.86 8.78 7.60
CA ALA A 337 15.13 9.97 7.20
C ALA A 337 14.89 10.91 8.40
N ARG A 338 14.78 12.20 8.12
CA ARG A 338 14.46 13.28 9.07
C ARG A 338 13.08 13.80 8.76
N LEU A 339 12.33 14.15 9.80
CA LEU A 339 11.03 14.80 9.67
C LEU A 339 11.13 16.25 10.17
N ASP A 340 10.68 17.19 9.34
CA ASP A 340 10.73 18.62 9.61
C ASP A 340 9.37 19.28 9.39
N LEU A 341 8.95 20.13 10.33
CA LEU A 341 7.80 21.02 10.16
C LEU A 341 8.30 22.41 9.74
N TYR A 342 7.68 22.97 8.73
CA TYR A 342 7.94 24.32 8.24
C TYR A 342 6.66 25.14 8.28
N LYS A 343 6.79 26.43 8.62
CA LYS A 343 5.72 27.43 8.62
C LYS A 343 6.06 28.55 7.65
N SER A 344 5.11 28.95 6.83
CA SER A 344 5.17 30.15 5.99
C SER A 344 4.03 31.09 6.37
N THR A 345 4.28 32.39 6.29
CA THR A 345 3.30 33.47 6.51
C THR A 345 3.16 34.38 5.28
N ASP A 346 3.63 33.92 4.12
CA ASP A 346 3.71 34.71 2.88
C ASP A 346 3.26 33.90 1.65
N GLY A 347 2.33 32.97 1.86
CA GLY A 347 1.75 32.15 0.80
C GLY A 347 2.69 31.06 0.25
N GLY A 348 3.78 30.78 0.96
CA GLY A 348 4.78 29.76 0.65
C GLY A 348 6.01 30.26 -0.09
N ALA A 349 6.28 31.57 -0.05
CA ALA A 349 7.48 32.15 -0.65
C ALA A 349 8.72 31.91 0.24
N THR A 350 8.57 32.04 1.56
CA THR A 350 9.61 31.74 2.55
C THR A 350 9.05 30.89 3.69
N TYR A 351 9.94 30.13 4.35
CA TYR A 351 9.58 29.24 5.45
C TYR A 351 10.55 29.38 6.62
N THR A 352 10.01 29.24 7.82
CA THR A 352 10.77 29.02 9.06
C THR A 352 10.52 27.62 9.58
N ARG A 353 11.54 26.99 10.16
CA ARG A 353 11.42 25.64 10.72
C ARG A 353 10.82 25.69 12.12
N ILE A 354 9.95 24.72 12.41
CA ILE A 354 9.44 24.41 13.75
C ILE A 354 10.03 23.06 14.17
N TYR A 355 10.70 23.02 15.33
CA TYR A 355 11.37 21.82 15.82
C TYR A 355 10.40 20.88 16.54
N LEU A 356 10.27 19.65 16.05
CA LEU A 356 9.53 18.62 16.77
C LEU A 356 10.35 18.16 17.99
N GLU A 357 9.82 18.31 19.20
CA GLU A 357 10.49 17.84 20.43
C GLU A 357 10.59 16.31 20.50
N TYR A 358 9.67 15.63 19.82
CA TYR A 358 9.66 14.18 19.65
C TYR A 358 9.53 13.85 18.16
N ASN A 359 10.51 13.13 17.62
CA ASN A 359 10.51 12.67 16.24
C ASN A 359 9.78 11.31 16.14
N PRO A 360 8.60 11.24 15.50
CA PRO A 360 7.80 10.03 15.45
C PRO A 360 8.25 9.06 14.35
N LEU A 361 7.72 7.83 14.40
CA LEU A 361 7.79 6.92 13.25
C LEU A 361 6.69 7.29 12.24
N ALA A 362 6.91 8.38 11.51
CA ALA A 362 6.06 8.84 10.42
C ALA A 362 6.92 9.10 9.18
N GLY A 363 6.43 8.73 7.99
CA GLY A 363 7.20 8.88 6.76
C GLY A 363 6.68 8.06 5.58
N TYR A 364 7.17 8.45 4.40
CA TYR A 364 7.00 7.85 3.09
C TYR A 364 5.55 7.41 2.80
N TRP A 365 5.26 6.12 2.95
CA TRP A 365 3.94 5.59 2.60
C TRP A 365 2.84 5.92 3.62
N LYS A 366 3.15 6.32 4.87
CA LYS A 366 2.21 6.53 6.02
C LYS A 366 2.08 8.00 6.47
N LEU A 367 2.64 8.96 5.72
CA LEU A 367 2.64 10.37 6.14
C LEU A 367 1.28 11.03 5.89
N GLU A 368 0.52 11.26 6.97
CA GLU A 368 -0.70 12.08 6.97
C GLU A 368 -0.49 13.31 7.86
N PHE A 369 -1.00 14.46 7.44
CA PHE A 369 -0.81 15.71 8.17
C PHE A 369 -2.07 16.59 8.07
N GLY A 370 -2.47 17.17 9.20
CA GLY A 370 -3.61 18.09 9.26
C GLY A 370 -3.62 18.93 10.53
N LEU A 371 -4.06 20.18 10.40
CA LEU A 371 -4.22 21.10 11.53
C LEU A 371 -5.51 20.79 12.30
N SER A 372 -5.52 21.10 13.59
CA SER A 372 -6.74 21.08 14.40
C SER A 372 -7.61 22.28 14.03
N PRO A 373 -8.90 22.08 13.66
CA PRO A 373 -9.84 23.18 13.55
C PRO A 373 -10.36 23.69 14.90
N ALA A 374 -10.18 22.94 16.00
CA ALA A 374 -10.56 23.38 17.35
C ALA A 374 -9.49 24.24 18.04
N ASP A 375 -8.22 24.09 17.70
CA ASP A 375 -7.09 24.84 18.27
C ASP A 375 -6.04 25.14 17.18
N ALA A 376 -5.83 26.42 16.85
CA ALA A 376 -4.94 26.84 15.78
C ALA A 376 -3.46 26.52 16.01
N ASP A 377 -3.07 26.25 17.27
CA ASP A 377 -1.71 25.86 17.62
C ASP A 377 -1.54 24.32 17.68
N GLU A 378 -2.60 23.53 17.47
CA GLU A 378 -2.51 22.07 17.47
C GLU A 378 -2.57 21.45 16.06
N PHE A 379 -1.88 20.32 15.90
CA PHE A 379 -1.94 19.53 14.67
C PHE A 379 -1.83 18.03 14.94
N TYR A 380 -2.22 17.25 13.93
CA TYR A 380 -2.12 15.80 13.90
C TYR A 380 -1.14 15.35 12.81
N LEU A 381 -0.36 14.35 13.14
CA LEU A 381 0.61 13.71 12.27
C LEU A 381 0.38 12.20 12.31
N GLY A 382 -0.05 11.65 11.19
CA GLY A 382 -0.19 10.21 10.99
C GLY A 382 1.14 9.59 10.52
N GLY A 383 1.42 8.41 11.06
CA GLY A 383 2.55 7.55 10.75
C GLY A 383 2.19 6.10 11.06
N VAL A 384 3.10 5.37 11.70
CA VAL A 384 2.75 4.09 12.35
C VAL A 384 1.68 4.31 13.42
N TRP A 385 1.76 5.42 14.13
CA TRP A 385 0.75 5.89 15.08
C TRP A 385 0.23 7.26 14.65
N LEU A 386 -0.81 7.74 15.34
CA LEU A 386 -1.30 9.10 15.22
C LEU A 386 -0.71 9.89 16.37
N TYR A 387 -0.03 10.96 16.04
CA TYR A 387 0.60 11.85 16.98
C TYR A 387 -0.12 13.18 16.97
N LYS A 388 -0.30 13.78 18.15
CA LYS A 388 -0.82 15.13 18.31
C LYS A 388 0.26 16.03 18.87
N TYR A 389 0.34 17.25 18.38
CA TYR A 389 1.33 18.23 18.81
C TYR A 389 0.67 19.58 19.06
N ARG A 390 1.29 20.38 19.93
CA ARG A 390 1.04 21.83 20.05
C ARG A 390 2.29 22.60 19.67
N ILE A 391 2.13 23.62 18.86
CA ILE A 391 3.16 24.56 18.47
C ILE A 391 3.34 25.58 19.60
N GLU A 392 4.58 25.76 20.05
CA GLU A 392 4.96 26.70 21.10
C GLU A 392 6.20 27.47 20.63
N GLY A 393 5.99 28.63 19.98
CA GLY A 393 7.08 29.42 19.40
C GLY A 393 7.71 28.75 18.18
N ASP A 394 8.99 28.37 18.31
CA ASP A 394 9.75 27.67 17.26
C ASP A 394 9.86 26.15 17.49
N SER A 395 9.18 25.60 18.49
CA SER A 395 9.07 24.15 18.72
C SER A 395 7.62 23.66 18.63
N ALA A 396 7.46 22.35 18.51
CA ALA A 396 6.20 21.66 18.65
C ALA A 396 6.34 20.52 19.65
N LYS A 397 5.56 20.62 20.74
CA LYS A 397 5.54 19.67 21.84
C LYS A 397 4.56 18.55 21.55
N TYR A 398 5.03 17.31 21.72
CA TYR A 398 4.16 16.14 21.62
C TYR A 398 3.16 16.11 22.76
N ILE A 399 1.87 16.03 22.42
CA ILE A 399 0.79 15.79 23.35
C ILE A 399 0.52 14.29 23.34
N TYR A 400 0.87 13.63 24.44
CA TYR A 400 0.45 12.24 24.64
C TYR A 400 -1.07 12.20 24.68
N CYS A 401 -1.65 11.74 23.58
CA CYS A 401 -3.08 11.86 23.34
C CYS A 401 -3.72 10.53 23.01
N SER A 402 -3.03 9.39 23.00
CA SER A 402 -3.74 8.13 22.83
C SER A 402 -3.02 6.98 23.51
N ASP A 403 -3.81 5.98 23.91
CA ASP A 403 -3.30 4.70 24.36
C ASP A 403 -2.78 3.83 23.21
N HIS A 404 -2.83 4.34 21.96
CA HIS A 404 -2.44 3.65 20.72
C HIS A 404 -3.04 2.24 20.60
N LYS A 405 -4.26 2.02 21.15
CA LYS A 405 -4.91 0.71 21.13
C LYS A 405 -5.69 0.40 19.85
N TYR A 406 -5.85 1.36 18.96
CA TYR A 406 -6.35 1.13 17.61
C TYR A 406 -5.26 0.46 16.75
N HIS A 407 -5.62 -0.05 15.56
CA HIS A 407 -4.63 -0.67 14.69
C HIS A 407 -3.67 0.37 14.12
N HIS A 408 -2.37 0.08 14.15
CA HIS A 408 -1.36 0.97 13.60
C HIS A 408 -1.50 1.19 12.09
N ASP A 409 -0.65 2.07 11.57
CA ASP A 409 -0.47 2.43 10.17
C ASP A 409 -1.58 3.31 9.62
N VAL A 410 -1.53 4.59 9.98
CA VAL A 410 -2.45 5.61 9.48
C VAL A 410 -2.34 5.72 7.95
N ARG A 411 -3.48 5.64 7.26
CA ARG A 411 -3.57 5.61 5.78
C ARG A 411 -4.35 6.77 5.17
N ASP A 412 -5.29 7.33 5.91
CA ASP A 412 -6.09 8.51 5.56
C ASP A 412 -6.63 9.10 6.87
N LEU A 413 -6.58 10.42 7.01
CA LEU A 413 -7.00 11.11 8.23
C LEU A 413 -7.92 12.28 7.87
N HIS A 414 -9.11 12.29 8.48
CA HIS A 414 -10.08 13.36 8.34
C HIS A 414 -10.37 13.97 9.70
N ILE A 415 -10.29 15.30 9.78
CA ILE A 415 -10.40 16.10 10.99
C ILE A 415 -11.54 17.09 10.79
N PHE A 416 -12.54 17.04 11.67
CA PHE A 416 -13.73 17.89 11.58
C PHE A 416 -13.90 18.72 12.86
N PRO A 417 -14.34 19.99 12.74
CA PRO A 417 -14.65 20.80 13.90
C PRO A 417 -15.89 20.27 14.62
N THR A 418 -15.84 20.24 15.95
CA THR A 418 -17.03 20.10 16.80
C THR A 418 -16.97 21.09 17.96
N ASN A 419 -17.98 21.06 18.84
CA ASN A 419 -17.97 21.90 20.05
C ASN A 419 -16.98 21.33 21.09
N GLY A 420 -15.72 21.79 21.01
CA GLY A 420 -14.71 21.64 22.07
C GLY A 420 -13.54 20.70 21.76
N LYS A 421 -13.75 19.62 21.00
CA LYS A 421 -12.69 18.70 20.55
C LYS A 421 -12.85 18.38 19.07
N ASP A 422 -11.76 18.00 18.41
CA ASP A 422 -11.85 17.55 17.02
C ASP A 422 -12.51 16.18 16.93
N LEU A 423 -13.35 16.00 15.91
CA LEU A 423 -13.85 14.71 15.47
C LEU A 423 -12.92 14.15 14.41
N LEU A 424 -12.36 12.99 14.67
CA LEU A 424 -11.39 12.30 13.82
C LEU A 424 -12.00 11.03 13.23
N PHE A 425 -11.79 10.83 11.93
CA PHE A 425 -11.94 9.55 11.27
C PHE A 425 -10.60 9.15 10.66
N MET A 426 -10.21 7.90 10.86
CA MET A 426 -8.90 7.40 10.51
C MET A 426 -9.02 6.05 9.83
N ALA A 427 -8.49 5.95 8.62
CA ALA A 427 -8.23 4.68 7.96
C ALA A 427 -6.87 4.13 8.41
N ASN A 428 -6.78 2.81 8.66
CA ASN A 428 -5.56 2.14 9.10
C ASN A 428 -5.44 0.70 8.52
N ASP A 429 -4.38 -0.04 8.87
CA ASP A 429 -4.18 -1.44 8.41
C ASP A 429 -5.15 -2.45 9.06
N GLY A 430 -5.98 -2.02 10.00
CA GLY A 430 -7.00 -2.86 10.64
C GLY A 430 -8.43 -2.56 10.19
N GLY A 431 -8.69 -1.37 9.64
CA GLY A 431 -10.02 -0.93 9.26
C GLY A 431 -10.19 0.59 9.37
N VAL A 432 -11.31 1.02 9.97
CA VAL A 432 -11.65 2.42 10.21
C VAL A 432 -11.87 2.66 11.70
N SER A 433 -11.21 3.68 12.24
CA SER A 433 -11.35 4.11 13.63
C SER A 433 -11.85 5.54 13.73
N LYS A 434 -12.62 5.83 14.79
CA LYS A 434 -13.20 7.15 15.06
C LYS A 434 -12.79 7.64 16.45
N SER A 435 -12.57 8.94 16.60
CA SER A 435 -12.38 9.61 17.90
C SER A 435 -13.18 10.91 17.93
N ASP A 436 -14.05 11.08 18.91
CA ASP A 436 -14.76 12.34 19.20
C ASP A 436 -14.11 13.13 20.34
N THR A 437 -12.94 12.68 20.81
CA THR A 437 -12.19 13.26 21.93
C THR A 437 -10.88 13.90 21.49
N GLY A 438 -10.71 14.23 20.20
CA GLY A 438 -9.45 14.78 19.68
C GLY A 438 -8.25 13.85 19.88
N ALA A 439 -8.43 12.55 19.58
CA ALA A 439 -7.49 11.43 19.70
C ALA A 439 -7.34 10.75 21.08
N GLU A 440 -7.89 11.34 22.17
CA GLU A 440 -7.76 10.79 23.55
C GLU A 440 -8.26 9.34 23.71
N SER A 441 -9.30 8.97 22.96
CA SER A 441 -9.87 7.63 22.92
C SER A 441 -10.40 7.31 21.52
N TRP A 442 -10.49 6.02 21.21
CA TRP A 442 -10.85 5.54 19.88
C TRP A 442 -11.93 4.47 19.95
N VAL A 443 -12.74 4.42 18.90
CA VAL A 443 -13.72 3.35 18.65
C VAL A 443 -13.42 2.74 17.30
N ASP A 444 -13.40 1.41 17.23
CA ASP A 444 -13.43 0.68 15.97
C ASP A 444 -14.85 0.78 15.37
N ILE A 445 -14.95 1.34 14.16
CA ILE A 445 -16.21 1.45 13.41
C ILE A 445 -16.19 0.55 12.16
N THR A 446 -15.31 -0.45 12.13
CA THR A 446 -15.24 -1.50 11.10
C THR A 446 -16.29 -2.59 11.35
N ARG A 447 -16.65 -2.80 12.63
CA ARG A 447 -17.72 -3.65 13.19
C ARG A 447 -18.17 -4.84 12.35
N ASN A 448 -19.08 -4.64 11.39
CA ASN A 448 -19.66 -5.70 10.58
C ASN A 448 -19.59 -5.39 9.08
N GLY A 449 -19.19 -6.37 8.26
CA GLY A 449 -19.35 -6.37 6.80
C GLY A 449 -18.12 -5.97 5.99
N LEU A 450 -17.05 -5.47 6.62
CA LEU A 450 -15.83 -5.08 5.91
C LEU A 450 -14.90 -6.29 5.65
N ASN A 451 -15.17 -7.03 4.58
CA ASN A 451 -14.40 -8.20 4.14
C ASN A 451 -13.11 -7.79 3.40
N ILE A 452 -12.09 -7.32 4.11
CA ILE A 452 -10.88 -6.74 3.48
C ILE A 452 -9.56 -7.41 3.91
N THR A 453 -9.64 -8.56 4.58
CA THR A 453 -8.44 -9.24 5.08
C THR A 453 -7.64 -9.82 3.93
N GLN A 454 -6.34 -9.54 3.91
CA GLN A 454 -5.41 -10.07 2.93
C GLN A 454 -4.81 -11.36 3.46
N PHE A 455 -5.26 -12.50 2.94
CA PHE A 455 -4.69 -13.80 3.25
C PHE A 455 -3.55 -14.16 2.29
N HIS A 456 -2.46 -14.67 2.85
CA HIS A 456 -1.32 -15.21 2.12
C HIS A 456 -1.52 -16.67 1.74
N ASN A 457 -2.15 -17.45 2.61
CA ASN A 457 -2.50 -18.86 2.37
C ASN A 457 -3.66 -19.28 3.28
N ILE A 458 -4.26 -20.42 2.98
CA ILE A 458 -5.33 -21.09 3.75
C ILE A 458 -4.95 -22.57 3.89
N ALA A 459 -5.09 -23.11 5.09
CA ALA A 459 -4.94 -24.52 5.41
C ALA A 459 -6.19 -25.03 6.12
N ILE A 460 -6.66 -26.20 5.71
CA ILE A 460 -7.83 -26.88 6.28
C ILE A 460 -7.36 -28.27 6.69
N GLY A 461 -7.63 -28.67 7.93
CA GLY A 461 -7.36 -30.03 8.38
C GLY A 461 -8.52 -30.96 8.02
N GLU A 462 -8.26 -32.11 7.41
CA GLU A 462 -9.31 -33.08 7.04
C GLU A 462 -10.11 -33.61 8.24
N ASN A 463 -9.46 -33.66 9.42
CA ASN A 463 -10.03 -34.12 10.68
C ASN A 463 -10.20 -32.98 11.70
N SER A 464 -10.38 -31.75 11.22
CA SER A 464 -10.46 -30.56 12.05
C SER A 464 -11.66 -29.71 11.70
N GLU A 465 -12.34 -29.19 12.73
CA GLU A 465 -13.32 -28.11 12.59
C GLU A 465 -12.65 -26.73 12.49
N MET A 466 -11.33 -26.69 12.27
CA MET A 466 -10.54 -25.48 12.17
C MET A 466 -9.98 -25.29 10.75
N MET A 467 -10.03 -24.05 10.30
CA MET A 467 -9.23 -23.54 9.19
C MET A 467 -8.23 -22.52 9.72
N TYR A 468 -6.99 -22.63 9.29
CA TYR A 468 -6.00 -21.57 9.43
C TYR A 468 -5.95 -20.76 8.13
N ALA A 469 -5.87 -19.46 8.25
CA ALA A 469 -5.49 -18.57 7.18
C ALA A 469 -4.38 -17.63 7.69
N GLY A 470 -3.40 -17.32 6.86
CA GLY A 470 -2.30 -16.43 7.24
C GLY A 470 -2.54 -15.00 6.79
N PRO A 471 -3.09 -14.11 7.63
CA PRO A 471 -3.33 -12.73 7.24
C PRO A 471 -2.08 -11.85 7.40
N GLN A 472 -2.04 -10.77 6.62
CA GLN A 472 -1.18 -9.62 6.92
C GLN A 472 -1.43 -9.13 8.35
N ASP A 473 -0.35 -8.75 9.06
CA ASP A 473 -0.35 -8.28 10.46
C ASP A 473 -0.99 -9.28 11.46
N ALA A 474 -1.12 -10.55 11.02
CA ALA A 474 -1.60 -11.69 11.80
C ALA A 474 -2.83 -11.32 12.61
N ASN A 475 -3.77 -10.67 11.92
CA ASN A 475 -5.05 -10.24 12.47
C ASN A 475 -5.89 -11.48 12.87
N LEU A 476 -6.99 -11.77 12.20
CA LEU A 476 -7.81 -12.94 12.51
C LEU A 476 -7.35 -14.12 11.65
N SER A 477 -6.72 -15.12 12.26
CA SER A 477 -6.01 -16.20 11.54
C SER A 477 -6.71 -17.56 11.61
N PHE A 478 -7.57 -17.80 12.60
CA PHE A 478 -8.21 -19.10 12.78
C PHE A 478 -9.71 -18.98 12.63
N TYR A 479 -10.32 -19.87 11.86
CA TYR A 479 -11.76 -19.99 11.71
C TYR A 479 -12.22 -21.33 12.24
N ASN A 480 -13.28 -21.32 13.04
CA ASN A 480 -13.91 -22.53 13.55
C ASN A 480 -15.24 -22.77 12.80
N PHE A 481 -15.37 -23.90 12.11
CA PHE A 481 -16.52 -24.26 11.28
C PHE A 481 -17.79 -24.55 12.09
N GLU A 482 -17.69 -25.06 13.32
CA GLU A 482 -18.86 -25.33 14.18
C GLU A 482 -19.52 -24.04 14.67
N THR A 483 -18.71 -23.06 15.08
CA THR A 483 -19.18 -21.80 15.68
C THR A 483 -19.32 -20.68 14.66
N GLY A 484 -18.65 -20.80 13.51
CA GLY A 484 -18.56 -19.77 12.50
C GLY A 484 -17.75 -18.53 12.94
N THR A 485 -16.81 -18.69 13.88
CA THR A 485 -16.07 -17.58 14.48
C THR A 485 -14.62 -17.53 14.05
N TRP A 486 -14.09 -16.31 13.95
CA TRP A 486 -12.69 -16.04 13.68
C TRP A 486 -11.96 -15.60 14.96
N THR A 487 -10.73 -16.09 15.19
CA THR A 487 -9.90 -15.71 16.34
C THR A 487 -8.48 -15.32 15.96
N LYS A 488 -7.87 -14.49 16.81
CA LYS A 488 -6.44 -14.16 16.81
C LYS A 488 -5.77 -14.84 17.99
N ASN A 489 -5.07 -15.94 17.76
CA ASN A 489 -4.42 -16.69 18.84
C ASN A 489 -2.89 -16.48 18.86
N ALA A 490 -2.25 -16.35 17.70
CA ALA A 490 -0.82 -16.08 17.63
C ALA A 490 -0.51 -14.56 17.73
N LYS A 491 0.41 -14.18 18.63
CA LYS A 491 0.92 -12.81 18.75
C LYS A 491 2.14 -12.60 17.85
N VAL A 492 1.92 -12.60 16.54
CA VAL A 492 2.96 -12.30 15.53
C VAL A 492 2.58 -11.05 14.74
N SER A 493 3.52 -10.49 13.97
CA SER A 493 3.23 -9.44 12.99
C SER A 493 2.67 -10.10 11.74
N ASP A 494 3.40 -10.41 10.67
CA ASP A 494 2.80 -11.17 9.55
C ASP A 494 2.75 -12.68 9.81
N ALA A 495 1.61 -13.30 9.47
CA ALA A 495 1.43 -14.75 9.40
C ALA A 495 1.30 -15.18 7.93
N TYR A 496 2.06 -16.19 7.51
CA TYR A 496 2.15 -16.63 6.12
C TYR A 496 1.55 -18.03 5.95
N GLU A 497 2.32 -19.01 5.49
CA GLU A 497 1.84 -20.38 5.37
C GLU A 497 1.61 -21.04 6.72
N GLY A 498 0.78 -22.08 6.73
CA GLY A 498 0.55 -22.89 7.91
C GLY A 498 0.02 -24.26 7.53
N LEU A 499 0.05 -25.18 8.49
CA LEU A 499 -0.38 -26.57 8.35
C LEU A 499 -1.14 -26.98 9.60
N ILE A 500 -2.17 -27.81 9.42
CA ILE A 500 -2.85 -28.50 10.50
C ILE A 500 -2.52 -29.98 10.33
N ASP A 501 -1.97 -30.60 11.35
CA ASP A 501 -1.64 -32.03 11.33
C ASP A 501 -2.91 -32.87 11.11
N TYR A 502 -2.89 -33.72 10.08
CA TYR A 502 -4.06 -34.49 9.67
C TYR A 502 -4.37 -35.65 10.63
N SER A 503 -3.42 -36.07 11.47
CA SER A 503 -3.60 -37.10 12.48
C SER A 503 -4.03 -36.54 13.84
N ASN A 504 -3.59 -35.31 14.15
CA ASN A 504 -3.90 -34.61 15.39
C ASN A 504 -4.06 -33.10 15.17
N PRO A 505 -5.31 -32.60 15.07
CA PRO A 505 -5.55 -31.18 14.78
C PRO A 505 -5.12 -30.21 15.89
N ASP A 506 -4.73 -30.72 17.07
CA ASP A 506 -4.10 -29.90 18.11
C ASP A 506 -2.70 -29.42 17.70
N ILE A 507 -2.05 -30.10 16.74
CA ILE A 507 -0.74 -29.73 16.23
C ILE A 507 -0.90 -28.82 15.01
N VAL A 508 -0.49 -27.56 15.18
CA VAL A 508 -0.57 -26.54 14.13
C VAL A 508 0.81 -25.95 13.89
N TYR A 509 1.19 -25.84 12.62
CA TYR A 509 2.41 -25.17 12.19
C TYR A 509 2.06 -23.86 11.50
N MET A 510 2.87 -22.82 11.72
CA MET A 510 2.72 -21.51 11.07
C MET A 510 4.09 -20.95 10.72
N ILE A 511 4.20 -20.29 9.56
CA ILE A 511 5.35 -19.51 9.15
C ILE A 511 5.06 -18.05 9.45
N SER A 512 5.94 -17.38 10.21
CA SER A 512 5.82 -15.95 10.52
C SER A 512 7.11 -15.20 10.25
N VAL A 513 7.04 -13.88 10.38
CA VAL A 513 8.26 -13.08 10.56
C VAL A 513 9.01 -13.52 11.83
N PRO A 514 10.36 -13.51 11.81
CA PRO A 514 11.14 -13.83 12.99
C PRO A 514 10.86 -12.90 14.17
N PRO A 515 10.94 -13.39 15.42
CA PRO A 515 10.68 -12.55 16.61
C PRO A 515 11.76 -11.48 16.80
N LYS A 516 12.95 -11.66 16.20
CA LYS A 516 14.04 -10.69 16.16
C LYS A 516 14.73 -10.76 14.81
N ILE A 517 15.06 -9.60 14.24
CA ILE A 517 15.80 -9.51 12.96
C ILE A 517 17.18 -10.18 13.03
N THR A 518 17.79 -10.25 14.22
CA THR A 518 19.09 -10.91 14.46
C THR A 518 19.00 -12.43 14.53
N ARG A 519 17.79 -13.01 14.53
CA ARG A 519 17.55 -14.46 14.55
C ARG A 519 16.67 -14.87 13.35
N PRO A 520 17.10 -14.61 12.11
CA PRO A 520 16.27 -14.80 10.91
C PRO A 520 15.90 -16.26 10.62
N HIS A 521 16.59 -17.21 11.26
CA HIS A 521 16.36 -18.65 11.16
C HIS A 521 15.19 -19.16 12.04
N ILE A 522 14.63 -18.32 12.91
CA ILE A 522 13.49 -18.65 13.78
C ILE A 522 12.24 -18.04 13.19
N PHE A 523 11.45 -18.84 12.49
CA PHE A 523 10.28 -18.37 11.75
C PHE A 523 9.14 -19.39 11.71
N ILE A 524 9.34 -20.56 12.31
CA ILE A 524 8.32 -21.62 12.41
C ILE A 524 7.70 -21.49 13.80
N LEU A 525 6.39 -21.44 13.87
CA LEU A 525 5.63 -21.53 15.11
C LEU A 525 4.91 -22.86 15.12
N LYS A 526 4.96 -23.54 16.27
CA LYS A 526 4.24 -24.80 16.50
C LYS A 526 3.33 -24.62 17.71
N SER A 527 2.08 -25.04 17.56
CA SER A 527 1.12 -25.24 18.65
C SER A 527 0.90 -26.73 18.85
N THR A 528 0.54 -27.12 20.07
CA THR A 528 0.10 -28.48 20.43
C THR A 528 -1.22 -28.46 21.20
N ASP A 529 -1.98 -27.37 21.06
CA ASP A 529 -3.27 -27.12 21.74
C ASP A 529 -4.32 -26.52 20.79
N GLY A 530 -4.23 -26.83 19.50
CA GLY A 530 -5.21 -26.41 18.49
C GLY A 530 -5.05 -24.95 18.07
N GLY A 531 -3.82 -24.44 18.14
CA GLY A 531 -3.49 -23.06 17.80
C GLY A 531 -3.80 -22.08 18.92
N GLY A 532 -3.92 -22.50 20.18
CA GLY A 532 -4.12 -21.61 21.33
C GLY A 532 -2.83 -20.88 21.74
N PHE A 533 -1.75 -21.65 21.93
CA PHE A 533 -0.40 -21.16 22.22
C PHE A 533 0.60 -21.64 21.16
N PHE A 534 1.61 -20.82 20.89
CA PHE A 534 2.64 -21.12 19.90
C PHE A 534 4.05 -20.90 20.45
N ASP A 535 4.90 -21.89 20.23
CA ASP A 535 6.33 -21.83 20.49
C ASP A 535 7.12 -21.60 19.21
N TYR A 536 8.25 -20.90 19.32
CA TYR A 536 9.12 -20.58 18.20
C TYR A 536 10.18 -21.66 17.96
N TYR A 537 10.24 -22.13 16.72
CA TYR A 537 11.21 -23.08 16.18
C TYR A 537 11.97 -22.44 15.02
N GLY A 538 13.11 -23.05 14.70
CA GLY A 538 13.95 -22.57 13.62
C GLY A 538 14.80 -23.68 13.04
N ILE A 539 15.27 -23.43 11.82
CA ILE A 539 16.25 -24.31 11.17
C ILE A 539 17.66 -23.98 11.70
N PRO A 540 18.47 -24.95 12.13
CA PRO A 540 19.83 -24.70 12.62
C PRO A 540 20.72 -24.07 11.54
N ASP A 541 21.60 -23.14 11.93
CA ASP A 541 22.70 -22.61 11.10
C ASP A 541 22.34 -21.99 9.74
N SER A 542 21.07 -21.65 9.48
CA SER A 542 20.72 -21.02 8.21
C SER A 542 21.15 -19.54 8.22
N THR A 543 22.33 -19.28 7.67
CA THR A 543 22.67 -17.98 7.05
C THR A 543 21.90 -17.76 5.75
N GLU A 544 21.07 -18.73 5.35
CA GLU A 544 20.21 -18.67 4.17
C GLU A 544 19.14 -17.60 4.36
N ILE A 545 19.22 -16.56 3.54
CA ILE A 545 18.18 -15.54 3.45
C ILE A 545 17.10 -16.11 2.53
N GLY A 546 15.95 -16.47 3.12
CA GLY A 546 14.74 -16.85 2.39
C GLY A 546 13.72 -15.71 2.36
N ARG A 547 12.67 -15.87 1.54
CA ARG A 547 11.49 -14.99 1.60
C ARG A 547 10.84 -15.06 2.99
N ASN A 548 10.00 -14.09 3.33
CA ASN A 548 9.24 -14.17 4.60
C ASN A 548 8.13 -15.23 4.54
N ASP A 549 7.47 -15.38 3.40
CA ASP A 549 6.46 -16.38 3.11
C ASP A 549 7.08 -17.70 2.62
N LYS A 550 7.88 -18.33 3.48
CA LYS A 550 8.55 -19.59 3.18
C LYS A 550 7.50 -20.70 2.99
N PRO A 551 7.60 -21.50 1.91
CA PRO A 551 6.71 -22.63 1.74
C PRO A 551 7.01 -23.72 2.76
N ILE A 552 5.97 -24.32 3.34
CA ILE A 552 6.06 -25.47 4.23
C ILE A 552 5.07 -26.56 3.77
N ALA A 553 5.50 -27.82 3.84
CA ALA A 553 4.68 -28.97 3.48
C ALA A 553 4.81 -30.08 4.52
N MET A 554 3.75 -30.87 4.68
CA MET A 554 3.69 -32.06 5.51
C MET A 554 3.70 -33.30 4.62
N ASP A 555 4.42 -34.35 5.04
CA ASP A 555 4.37 -35.63 4.35
C ASP A 555 2.96 -36.25 4.46
N PRO A 556 2.38 -36.76 3.37
CA PRO A 556 0.99 -37.23 3.36
C PRO A 556 0.77 -38.55 4.12
N VAL A 557 1.82 -39.21 4.61
CA VAL A 557 1.76 -40.50 5.32
C VAL A 557 2.32 -40.42 6.74
N ASP A 558 3.32 -39.55 6.97
CA ASP A 558 3.88 -39.28 8.31
C ASP A 558 3.80 -37.79 8.70
N PRO A 559 2.89 -37.38 9.60
CA PRO A 559 2.69 -35.96 9.90
C PRO A 559 3.83 -35.34 10.73
N GLU A 560 4.72 -36.14 11.31
CA GLU A 560 5.95 -35.65 11.94
C GLU A 560 7.02 -35.27 10.90
N THR A 561 6.89 -35.75 9.67
CA THR A 561 7.78 -35.41 8.57
C THR A 561 7.33 -34.13 7.88
N LEU A 562 8.17 -33.09 7.96
CA LEU A 562 7.90 -31.76 7.39
C LEU A 562 9.03 -31.32 6.46
N TYR A 563 8.67 -30.50 5.47
CA TYR A 563 9.60 -29.90 4.53
C TYR A 563 9.42 -28.39 4.52
N VAL A 564 10.51 -27.63 4.57
CA VAL A 564 10.47 -26.17 4.46
C VAL A 564 11.46 -25.66 3.42
N GLY A 565 10.99 -24.75 2.58
CA GLY A 565 11.80 -24.09 1.56
C GLY A 565 12.34 -22.75 2.03
N VAL A 566 13.67 -22.61 2.08
CA VAL A 566 14.37 -21.33 2.18
C VAL A 566 15.13 -21.08 0.88
N ARG A 567 16.47 -20.97 0.91
CA ARG A 567 17.27 -21.18 -0.31
C ARG A 567 17.31 -22.66 -0.66
N ASN A 568 17.54 -23.50 0.35
CA ASN A 568 17.50 -24.95 0.26
C ASN A 568 16.20 -25.54 0.82
N VAL A 569 15.96 -26.82 0.52
CA VAL A 569 14.93 -27.63 1.15
C VAL A 569 15.50 -28.27 2.40
N TRP A 570 14.80 -28.08 3.50
CA TRP A 570 15.10 -28.68 4.80
C TRP A 570 13.99 -29.66 5.15
N LYS A 571 14.37 -30.77 5.78
CA LYS A 571 13.47 -31.83 6.23
C LYS A 571 13.54 -31.98 7.74
N SER A 572 12.40 -32.09 8.39
CA SER A 572 12.25 -32.56 9.77
C SER A 572 11.53 -33.91 9.74
N VAL A 573 11.82 -34.77 10.72
CA VAL A 573 11.16 -36.08 10.92
C VAL A 573 10.64 -36.23 12.36
N ASP A 574 10.56 -35.11 13.09
CA ASP A 574 10.21 -35.03 14.51
C ASP A 574 9.28 -33.83 14.79
N GLY A 575 8.50 -33.45 13.78
CA GLY A 575 7.49 -32.40 13.88
C GLY A 575 8.10 -31.02 14.14
N ALA A 576 9.09 -30.62 13.33
CA ALA A 576 9.81 -29.35 13.32
C ALA A 576 10.80 -29.11 14.48
N VAL A 577 11.12 -30.12 15.29
CA VAL A 577 12.05 -29.97 16.42
C VAL A 577 13.50 -29.90 15.92
N THR A 578 13.89 -30.79 15.02
CA THR A 578 15.19 -30.78 14.34
C THR A 578 15.03 -30.77 12.83
N TRP A 579 16.05 -30.25 12.13
CA TRP A 579 16.03 -30.07 10.68
C TRP A 579 17.35 -30.50 10.04
N GLU A 580 17.25 -31.25 8.95
CA GLU A 580 18.35 -31.66 8.08
C GLU A 580 18.23 -30.97 6.71
N LYS A 581 19.33 -30.45 6.18
CA LYS A 581 19.37 -29.89 4.83
C LYS A 581 19.48 -31.03 3.81
N ILE A 582 18.48 -31.15 2.92
CA ILE A 582 18.42 -32.25 1.92
C ILE A 582 18.68 -31.79 0.48
N SER A 583 19.02 -30.51 0.27
CA SER A 583 19.42 -29.97 -1.03
C SER A 583 20.63 -29.05 -0.93
N ASP A 584 21.25 -28.74 -2.07
CA ASP A 584 22.37 -27.80 -2.14
C ASP A 584 22.31 -26.91 -3.40
N PHE A 585 21.39 -25.95 -3.38
CA PHE A 585 21.21 -24.95 -4.42
C PHE A 585 22.18 -23.78 -4.24
N SER A 586 22.78 -23.37 -5.36
CA SER A 586 23.60 -22.17 -5.44
C SER A 586 22.82 -20.91 -5.06
N ALA A 587 23.47 -19.97 -4.37
CA ALA A 587 22.91 -18.65 -4.10
C ALA A 587 22.78 -17.78 -5.37
N ALA A 588 23.48 -18.13 -6.45
CA ALA A 588 23.41 -17.49 -7.76
C ALA A 588 22.76 -18.43 -8.79
N GLY A 589 21.81 -17.92 -9.59
CA GLY A 589 21.18 -18.66 -10.69
C GLY A 589 19.70 -18.34 -10.91
N GLU A 590 19.11 -18.94 -11.95
CA GLU A 590 17.67 -18.83 -12.29
C GLU A 590 16.78 -19.59 -11.28
N GLN A 591 15.53 -19.16 -11.15
CA GLN A 591 14.52 -19.80 -10.30
C GLN A 591 14.30 -21.26 -10.73
N LYS A 592 14.29 -22.19 -9.77
CA LYS A 592 14.02 -23.61 -10.03
C LYS A 592 12.68 -23.99 -9.42
N LEU A 593 11.79 -24.58 -10.23
CA LEU A 593 10.58 -25.23 -9.74
C LEU A 593 10.95 -26.61 -9.19
N ILE A 594 10.57 -26.89 -7.95
CA ILE A 594 10.74 -28.21 -7.34
C ILE A 594 9.34 -28.77 -7.11
N ALA A 595 9.06 -29.89 -7.77
CA ALA A 595 7.87 -30.70 -7.49
C ALA A 595 8.31 -31.88 -6.64
N THR A 596 7.73 -32.04 -5.46
CA THR A 596 7.82 -33.29 -4.71
C THR A 596 6.86 -34.28 -5.37
N MET A 597 7.39 -35.32 -6.01
CA MET A 597 6.55 -36.42 -6.47
C MET A 597 6.17 -37.24 -5.24
N SER A 598 4.86 -37.35 -5.00
CA SER A 598 4.24 -38.27 -4.05
C SER A 598 4.59 -39.72 -4.36
#